data_AF-A0A059LFB8-F1
#
_entry.id   AF-A0A059LFB8-F1
#
_cell.length_a   1.000
_cell.length_b   1.000
_cell.length_c   1.000
_cell.angle_alpha   90.00
_cell.angle_beta   90.00
_cell.angle_gamma   90.00
#
_symmetry.space_group_name_H-M   'P 1'
#
loop_
_entity.id
_entity.type
_entity.pdbx_description
1 polymer ?
#
loop_
_entity_poly.entity_id
_entity_poly.type
_entity_poly.pdbx_seq_one_letter_code
_entity_poly.pdbx_strand_id
1 'polypeptide(L)'
;GRAAAGEDVGAELAELEDPELVADAALAEKEAEARAAAREEEGGEEAPDPYGRDGTRDSDEDYEGEQDSEGSQGGGGGGPPLPPACTMDEVIPRAPFHVMLTCYTLFERDSPEQRADRAFLEKWRWSHLIMDEAHALKNRLAARTTRLRRVANATRRRIMMTGTPLQNDLAELQNLLHFLLPQVFAEQGIEDLAEMLADESEIAKLTARMKALLGPFVLRRLKTEVAGQLTNKEHRVEFLPMAAEQAKLYQESVARYRAALPGRAGKERDKERDRGGEKSDKQVEKFLRTLGAKRINHMFTHLRKIAQHPLLVRHRFDEARVDRVAALAHERALFSGNATPKRVREELLSYSDYSLHAFCYNAGPDFAEFLLSSEQLHSSSKFVFLAKLLPRLKAAGSRPLIFSQWTAVLDVMEWLMDELQLPYVRMDGSTAVEERLATVDRFNNCPEVFAFLLSTRAGGQGLNLVGADTVILHDVDFNPQIDRQAEDRCHRLGQTKPVTVYRLVTEGSVDQNIYDLSQRKLKLDAAVLDGITTTSTKVGETAA
;
A
#
# COMPACT_ATOMS: atom_id res chain seq x y z
N GLY A 1 -42.06 -16.93 39.79
CA GLY A 1 -41.09 -17.90 40.33
C GLY A 1 -41.22 -19.18 39.54
N ARG A 2 -40.23 -19.47 38.70
CA ARG A 2 -39.26 -20.56 38.87
C ARG A 2 -39.88 -21.97 38.74
N ALA A 3 -39.61 -22.58 37.58
CA ALA A 3 -38.70 -23.72 37.41
C ALA A 3 -39.30 -24.93 36.65
N ALA A 4 -38.59 -25.27 35.57
CA ALA A 4 -38.30 -26.59 35.02
C ALA A 4 -39.42 -27.44 34.42
N ALA A 5 -39.40 -27.53 33.08
CA ALA A 5 -39.56 -28.79 32.36
C ALA A 5 -38.62 -28.73 31.15
N GLY A 6 -37.62 -29.60 31.14
CA GLY A 6 -36.83 -29.90 29.95
C GLY A 6 -37.52 -31.05 29.24
N GLU A 7 -37.77 -30.89 27.94
CA GLU A 7 -38.11 -31.98 27.05
C GLU A 7 -37.27 -31.92 25.78
N ASP A 8 -36.78 -33.11 25.49
CA ASP A 8 -36.02 -33.64 24.36
C ASP A 8 -36.65 -33.23 23.01
N VAL A 9 -35.86 -32.61 22.13
CA VAL A 9 -36.20 -32.45 20.70
C VAL A 9 -34.98 -32.88 19.90
N GLY A 10 -34.61 -34.14 20.04
CA GLY A 10 -33.56 -34.81 19.30
C GLY A 10 -34.11 -35.86 18.33
N ALA A 11 -35.10 -35.53 17.50
CA ALA A 11 -35.56 -36.41 16.42
C ALA A 11 -36.53 -35.72 15.44
N GLU A 12 -36.15 -34.64 14.75
CA GLU A 12 -36.97 -34.12 13.63
C GLU A 12 -36.22 -33.20 12.62
N LEU A 13 -34.96 -33.50 12.30
CA LEU A 13 -34.18 -32.73 11.31
C LEU A 13 -33.52 -33.59 10.21
N ALA A 14 -33.89 -34.86 10.09
CA ALA A 14 -33.30 -35.77 9.10
C ALA A 14 -34.10 -35.92 7.79
N GLU A 15 -35.17 -35.14 7.59
CA GLU A 15 -36.05 -35.28 6.40
C GLU A 15 -36.24 -34.00 5.57
N LEU A 16 -35.32 -33.03 5.67
CA LEU A 16 -35.33 -31.83 4.82
C LEU A 16 -33.94 -31.56 4.22
N GLU A 17 -33.39 -32.53 3.50
CA GLU A 17 -32.33 -32.26 2.53
C GLU A 17 -32.94 -32.35 1.13
N ASP A 18 -33.15 -31.18 0.53
CA ASP A 18 -33.63 -31.06 -0.84
C ASP A 18 -32.58 -31.67 -1.78
N PRO A 19 -32.90 -32.76 -2.51
CA PRO A 19 -31.94 -33.50 -3.32
C PRO A 19 -31.34 -32.67 -4.46
N GLU A 20 -31.98 -31.56 -4.87
CA GLU A 20 -31.39 -30.63 -5.85
C GLU A 20 -30.25 -29.79 -5.24
N LEU A 21 -30.37 -29.39 -3.97
CA LEU A 21 -29.35 -28.61 -3.25
C LEU A 21 -28.10 -29.44 -2.93
N VAL A 22 -28.28 -30.73 -2.65
CA VAL A 22 -27.16 -31.67 -2.46
C VAL A 22 -26.47 -31.98 -3.78
N ALA A 23 -27.22 -32.05 -4.88
CA ALA A 23 -26.66 -32.23 -6.22
C ALA A 23 -25.87 -31.01 -6.69
N ASP A 24 -26.35 -29.78 -6.41
CA ASP A 24 -25.66 -28.54 -6.73
C ASP A 24 -24.39 -28.36 -5.90
N ALA A 25 -24.40 -28.73 -4.62
CA ALA A 25 -23.21 -28.72 -3.77
C ALA A 25 -22.14 -29.71 -4.27
N ALA A 26 -22.55 -30.92 -4.64
CA ALA A 26 -21.65 -31.93 -5.20
C ALA A 26 -21.12 -31.57 -6.59
N LEU A 27 -21.90 -30.83 -7.40
CA LEU A 27 -21.46 -30.30 -8.69
C LEU A 27 -20.44 -29.15 -8.50
N ALA A 28 -20.69 -28.26 -7.53
CA ALA A 28 -19.76 -27.18 -7.18
C ALA A 28 -18.43 -27.71 -6.61
N GLU A 29 -18.46 -28.78 -5.82
CA GLU A 29 -17.26 -29.44 -5.29
C GLU A 29 -16.45 -30.12 -6.41
N LYS A 30 -17.13 -30.81 -7.34
CA LYS A 30 -16.48 -31.40 -8.53
C LYS A 30 -15.91 -30.35 -9.49
N GLU A 31 -16.57 -29.22 -9.67
CA GLU A 31 -16.03 -28.11 -10.47
C GLU A 31 -14.84 -27.42 -9.79
N ALA A 32 -14.82 -27.38 -8.45
CA ALA A 32 -13.69 -26.87 -7.68
C ALA A 32 -12.48 -27.82 -7.78
N GLU A 33 -12.69 -29.13 -7.68
CA GLU A 33 -11.64 -30.14 -7.88
C GLU A 33 -11.11 -30.16 -9.32
N ALA A 34 -11.99 -30.02 -10.33
CA ALA A 34 -11.58 -29.92 -11.72
C ALA A 34 -10.77 -28.65 -12.01
N ARG A 35 -11.10 -27.52 -11.37
CA ARG A 35 -10.32 -26.27 -11.45
C ARG A 35 -8.98 -26.35 -10.71
N ALA A 36 -8.90 -27.15 -9.64
CA ALA A 36 -7.65 -27.41 -8.94
C ALA A 36 -6.72 -28.31 -9.79
N ALA A 37 -7.26 -29.37 -10.39
CA ALA A 37 -6.51 -30.26 -11.28
C ALA A 37 -6.01 -29.54 -12.56
N ALA A 38 -6.83 -28.66 -13.15
CA ALA A 38 -6.44 -27.88 -14.32
C ALA A 38 -5.31 -26.85 -14.04
N ARG A 39 -5.07 -26.48 -12.78
CA ARG A 39 -3.94 -25.62 -12.39
C ARG A 39 -2.62 -26.37 -12.25
N GLU A 40 -2.65 -27.69 -12.10
CA GLU A 40 -1.44 -28.51 -11.95
C GLU A 40 -0.82 -28.92 -13.30
N GLU A 41 -1.58 -28.90 -14.40
CA GLU A 41 -1.10 -29.33 -15.73
C GLU A 41 -0.34 -28.26 -16.54
N GLU A 42 -0.33 -26.97 -16.14
CA GLU A 42 0.37 -25.89 -16.89
C GLU A 42 1.75 -25.48 -16.32
N GLY A 43 2.35 -26.25 -15.39
CA GLY A 43 3.61 -25.89 -14.72
C GLY A 43 4.87 -26.63 -15.21
N GLY A 44 5.36 -26.34 -16.41
CA GLY A 44 6.66 -26.82 -16.92
C GLY A 44 7.79 -25.78 -16.81
N GLU A 45 8.78 -26.08 -15.96
CA GLU A 45 10.16 -25.54 -15.83
C GLU A 45 10.44 -24.02 -15.91
N GLU A 46 10.67 -23.40 -14.72
CA GLU A 46 11.81 -22.53 -14.43
C GLU A 46 12.05 -22.47 -12.91
N ALA A 47 13.30 -22.45 -12.46
CA ALA A 47 13.67 -22.54 -11.04
C ALA A 47 13.20 -21.28 -10.24
N PRO A 48 12.62 -21.42 -9.03
CA PRO A 48 12.06 -20.28 -8.30
C PRO A 48 13.16 -19.41 -7.66
N ASP A 49 13.03 -18.10 -7.85
CA ASP A 49 13.76 -17.04 -7.15
C ASP A 49 13.51 -17.15 -5.61
N PRO A 50 14.57 -17.23 -4.78
CA PRO A 50 14.48 -17.56 -3.35
C PRO A 50 14.01 -16.40 -2.47
N TYR A 51 13.10 -15.54 -2.94
CA TYR A 51 12.42 -14.56 -2.11
C TYR A 51 10.94 -14.56 -2.43
N GLY A 52 10.17 -15.25 -1.58
CA GLY A 52 8.73 -15.22 -1.55
C GLY A 52 8.20 -13.79 -1.69
N ARG A 53 7.30 -13.64 -2.65
CA ARG A 53 6.67 -12.41 -3.09
C ARG A 53 5.84 -11.80 -1.97
N ASP A 54 6.46 -10.99 -1.12
CA ASP A 54 5.76 -10.01 -0.30
C ASP A 54 5.13 -8.97 -1.24
N GLY A 55 3.83 -8.72 -1.08
CA GLY A 55 2.97 -7.94 -1.97
C GLY A 55 3.24 -6.43 -2.00
N THR A 56 4.50 -5.99 -2.01
CA THR A 56 4.89 -4.66 -2.48
C THR A 56 5.06 -4.67 -4.00
N ARG A 57 3.96 -4.94 -4.73
CA ARG A 57 3.82 -4.40 -6.09
C ARG A 57 3.58 -2.91 -5.95
N ASP A 58 4.63 -2.12 -5.88
CA ASP A 58 4.70 -0.94 -6.72
C ASP A 58 5.63 -1.31 -7.87
N SER A 59 5.03 -1.95 -8.87
CA SER A 59 5.55 -1.90 -10.22
C SER A 59 4.46 -1.25 -11.07
N ASP A 60 4.54 0.07 -11.18
CA ASP A 60 4.63 0.67 -12.52
C ASP A 60 5.87 0.03 -13.16
N GLU A 61 5.74 -1.22 -13.62
CA GLU A 61 6.66 -1.78 -14.59
C GLU A 61 6.32 -1.04 -15.87
N ASP A 62 7.14 -0.01 -16.13
CA ASP A 62 7.42 0.41 -17.49
C ASP A 62 7.70 -0.87 -18.28
N TYR A 63 6.72 -1.24 -19.11
CA TYR A 63 6.94 -2.15 -20.23
C TYR A 63 8.01 -1.47 -21.09
N GLU A 64 9.28 -1.84 -20.90
CA GLU A 64 10.27 -1.65 -21.94
C GLU A 64 9.75 -2.45 -23.13
N GLY A 65 9.25 -1.73 -24.13
CA GLY A 65 8.87 -2.32 -25.40
C GLY A 65 10.05 -3.11 -25.93
N GLU A 66 9.78 -4.35 -26.34
CA GLU A 66 10.70 -5.11 -27.17
C GLU A 66 11.17 -4.19 -28.31
N GLN A 67 12.48 -3.98 -28.38
CA GLN A 67 13.11 -3.41 -29.57
C GLN A 67 12.97 -4.47 -30.66
N ASP A 68 11.85 -4.42 -31.38
CA ASP A 68 11.76 -5.07 -32.68
C ASP A 68 12.79 -4.39 -33.59
N SER A 69 13.80 -5.18 -33.92
CA SER A 69 14.78 -4.91 -34.96
C SER A 69 14.07 -4.41 -36.22
N GLU A 70 14.53 -3.28 -36.75
CA GLU A 70 14.09 -2.70 -38.01
C GLU A 70 14.14 -3.72 -39.17
N GLY A 71 13.01 -4.38 -39.40
CA GLY A 71 12.68 -5.08 -40.62
C GLY A 71 11.62 -4.29 -41.37
N SER A 72 12.07 -3.41 -42.26
CA SER A 72 11.22 -2.68 -43.21
C SER A 72 10.30 -3.64 -43.96
N GLN A 73 8.98 -3.58 -43.68
CA GLN A 73 7.91 -3.89 -44.62
C GLN A 73 6.58 -3.32 -44.10
N GLY A 74 5.97 -2.44 -44.90
CA GLY A 74 4.77 -1.70 -44.53
C GLY A 74 3.52 -2.58 -44.40
N GLY A 75 2.80 -2.40 -43.29
CA GLY A 75 1.48 -2.94 -43.05
C GLY A 75 0.78 -2.16 -41.93
N GLY A 76 -0.09 -1.23 -42.28
CA GLY A 76 -0.86 -0.42 -41.33
C GLY A 76 -1.92 -1.24 -40.60
N GLY A 77 -1.57 -1.74 -39.41
CA GLY A 77 -2.52 -2.29 -38.45
C GLY A 77 -3.12 -1.17 -37.60
N GLY A 78 -4.18 -0.53 -38.08
CA GLY A 78 -4.96 0.42 -37.30
C GLY A 78 -5.59 -0.28 -36.10
N GLY A 79 -5.21 0.11 -34.88
CA GLY A 79 -6.01 -0.21 -33.69
C GLY A 79 -7.47 0.23 -33.90
N PRO A 80 -8.44 -0.38 -33.17
CA PRO A 80 -9.83 -0.02 -33.33
C PRO A 80 -10.00 1.51 -33.23
N PRO A 81 -10.76 2.14 -34.15
CA PRO A 81 -10.91 3.58 -34.17
C PRO A 81 -11.43 4.07 -32.82
N LEU A 82 -10.83 5.15 -32.31
CA LEU A 82 -11.29 5.78 -31.07
C LEU A 82 -12.80 6.10 -31.22
N PRO A 83 -13.62 5.81 -30.19
CA PRO A 83 -15.03 6.15 -30.25
C PRO A 83 -15.17 7.66 -30.49
N PRO A 84 -16.10 8.09 -31.36
CA PRO A 84 -16.29 9.50 -31.66
C PRO A 84 -16.60 10.29 -30.38
N ALA A 85 -15.93 11.43 -30.22
CA ALA A 85 -16.10 12.27 -29.05
C ALA A 85 -17.56 12.73 -28.92
N CYS A 86 -18.14 12.54 -27.73
CA CYS A 86 -19.52 12.94 -27.48
C CYS A 86 -19.58 14.45 -27.19
N THR A 87 -20.38 15.21 -27.94
CA THR A 87 -20.50 16.67 -27.76
C THR A 87 -21.67 17.03 -26.85
N MET A 88 -21.70 18.28 -26.37
CA MET A 88 -22.76 18.75 -25.47
C MET A 88 -24.15 18.81 -26.13
N ASP A 89 -24.25 18.76 -27.45
CA ASP A 89 -25.53 18.89 -28.14
C ASP A 89 -26.10 17.55 -28.61
N GLU A 90 -25.36 16.46 -28.42
CA GLU A 90 -25.81 15.13 -28.81
C GLU A 90 -26.85 14.56 -27.82
N VAL A 91 -27.94 14.05 -28.39
CA VAL A 91 -28.98 13.32 -27.66
C VAL A 91 -28.45 11.90 -27.36
N ILE A 92 -28.34 11.57 -26.07
CA ILE A 92 -27.86 10.27 -25.62
C ILE A 92 -29.05 9.28 -25.59
N PRO A 93 -28.96 8.11 -26.25
CA PRO A 93 -30.00 7.09 -26.20
C PRO A 93 -30.28 6.62 -24.78
N ARG A 94 -31.56 6.33 -24.47
CA ARG A 94 -31.96 5.88 -23.14
C ARG A 94 -31.48 4.44 -22.90
N ALA A 95 -30.58 4.27 -21.93
CA ALA A 95 -30.12 2.97 -21.45
C ALA A 95 -31.18 2.29 -20.55
N PRO A 96 -31.15 0.96 -20.38
CA PRO A 96 -32.04 0.23 -19.47
C PRO A 96 -31.71 0.45 -17.99
N PHE A 97 -30.63 1.18 -17.68
CA PHE A 97 -30.20 1.53 -16.33
C PHE A 97 -29.91 3.02 -16.23
N HIS A 98 -29.73 3.53 -15.01
CA HIS A 98 -29.42 4.94 -14.76
C HIS A 98 -27.98 5.14 -14.25
N VAL A 99 -27.49 4.20 -13.44
CA VAL A 99 -26.17 4.23 -12.82
C VAL A 99 -25.53 2.86 -12.97
N MET A 100 -24.25 2.85 -13.34
CA MET A 100 -23.40 1.67 -13.37
C MET A 100 -22.26 1.87 -12.38
N LEU A 101 -22.11 0.96 -11.42
CA LEU A 101 -21.00 0.97 -10.46
C LEU A 101 -20.00 -0.11 -10.86
N THR A 102 -18.74 0.27 -11.03
CA THR A 102 -17.65 -0.65 -11.40
C THR A 102 -16.35 -0.25 -10.72
N CYS A 103 -15.43 -1.19 -10.57
CA CYS A 103 -14.10 -0.97 -10.01
C CYS A 103 -13.03 -0.75 -11.09
N TYR A 104 -11.90 -0.14 -10.71
CA TYR A 104 -10.76 0.05 -11.61
C TYR A 104 -10.12 -1.27 -12.08
N THR A 105 -10.29 -2.36 -11.33
CA THR A 105 -9.79 -3.70 -11.65
C THR A 105 -10.26 -4.21 -13.00
N LEU A 106 -11.44 -3.77 -13.45
CA LEU A 106 -11.99 -4.01 -14.80
C LEU A 106 -11.06 -3.51 -15.92
N PHE A 107 -10.29 -2.46 -15.65
CA PHE A 107 -9.39 -1.82 -16.61
C PHE A 107 -7.92 -2.25 -16.44
N GLU A 108 -7.57 -2.91 -15.33
CA GLU A 108 -6.20 -3.32 -15.04
C GLU A 108 -5.82 -4.63 -15.73
N ARG A 109 -6.66 -5.65 -15.58
CA ARG A 109 -6.37 -7.01 -16.06
C ARG A 109 -6.93 -7.21 -17.47
N ASP A 110 -6.36 -8.17 -18.20
CA ASP A 110 -6.75 -8.47 -19.59
C ASP A 110 -7.38 -9.84 -19.76
N SER A 111 -8.19 -10.26 -18.79
CA SER A 111 -8.96 -11.52 -18.93
C SER A 111 -9.99 -11.41 -20.07
N PRO A 112 -10.36 -12.53 -20.71
CA PRO A 112 -11.42 -12.55 -21.73
C PRO A 112 -12.73 -11.91 -21.26
N GLU A 113 -13.13 -12.19 -20.02
CA GLU A 113 -14.31 -11.62 -19.36
C GLU A 113 -14.23 -10.09 -19.30
N GLN A 114 -13.11 -9.56 -18.80
CA GLN A 114 -12.95 -8.10 -18.68
C GLN A 114 -12.84 -7.41 -20.04
N ARG A 115 -12.31 -8.09 -21.08
CA ARG A 115 -12.38 -7.55 -22.45
C ARG A 115 -13.83 -7.42 -22.92
N ALA A 116 -14.65 -8.43 -22.66
CA ALA A 116 -16.07 -8.40 -23.00
C ALA A 116 -16.81 -7.28 -22.23
N ASP A 117 -16.54 -7.14 -20.94
CA ASP A 117 -17.14 -6.09 -20.10
C ASP A 117 -16.74 -4.68 -20.56
N ARG A 118 -15.45 -4.47 -20.89
CA ARG A 118 -15.00 -3.18 -21.44
C ARG A 118 -15.65 -2.90 -22.78
N ALA A 119 -15.74 -3.88 -23.67
CA ALA A 119 -16.45 -3.74 -24.93
C ALA A 119 -17.93 -3.44 -24.73
N PHE A 120 -18.56 -3.98 -23.67
CA PHE A 120 -19.92 -3.60 -23.27
C PHE A 120 -19.99 -2.14 -22.84
N LEU A 121 -19.08 -1.66 -21.99
CA LEU A 121 -19.05 -0.25 -21.55
C LEU A 121 -18.81 0.73 -22.70
N GLU A 122 -17.96 0.36 -23.67
CA GLU A 122 -17.64 1.16 -24.86
C GLU A 122 -18.83 1.29 -25.84
N LYS A 123 -19.82 0.38 -25.80
CA LYS A 123 -21.05 0.49 -26.61
C LYS A 123 -21.97 1.63 -26.18
N TRP A 124 -21.88 2.06 -24.93
CA TRP A 124 -22.76 3.06 -24.37
C TRP A 124 -22.16 4.47 -24.45
N ARG A 125 -23.02 5.45 -24.76
CA ARG A 125 -22.69 6.87 -24.59
C ARG A 125 -23.07 7.30 -23.18
N TRP A 126 -22.10 7.78 -22.43
CA TRP A 126 -22.28 8.10 -21.01
C TRP A 126 -22.46 9.60 -20.81
N SER A 127 -23.46 9.98 -20.00
CA SER A 127 -23.67 11.39 -19.64
C SER A 127 -22.58 11.90 -18.70
N HIS A 128 -22.18 11.08 -17.72
CA HIS A 128 -21.18 11.39 -16.71
C HIS A 128 -20.28 10.18 -16.45
N LEU A 129 -18.98 10.42 -16.33
CA LEU A 129 -18.02 9.49 -15.77
C LEU A 129 -17.53 10.07 -14.45
N ILE A 130 -17.84 9.39 -13.34
CA ILE A 130 -17.39 9.77 -12.00
C ILE A 130 -16.29 8.81 -11.59
N MET A 131 -15.11 9.35 -11.31
CA MET A 131 -13.92 8.60 -10.91
C MET A 131 -13.60 8.95 -9.48
N ASP A 132 -13.89 8.02 -8.57
CA ASP A 132 -13.47 8.13 -7.18
C ASP A 132 -12.01 7.71 -7.01
N GLU A 133 -11.31 8.30 -6.04
CA GLU A 133 -9.87 8.11 -5.83
C GLU A 133 -9.05 8.21 -7.12
N ALA A 134 -9.25 9.30 -7.87
CA ALA A 134 -8.70 9.51 -9.21
C ALA A 134 -7.16 9.50 -9.27
N HIS A 135 -6.47 9.55 -8.13
CA HIS A 135 -5.03 9.29 -8.04
C HIS A 135 -4.63 7.91 -8.61
N ALA A 136 -5.57 6.97 -8.70
CA ALA A 136 -5.44 5.72 -9.42
C ALA A 136 -5.06 5.88 -10.92
N LEU A 137 -5.23 7.08 -11.49
CA LEU A 137 -4.99 7.40 -12.91
C LEU A 137 -3.76 8.29 -13.11
N LYS A 138 -2.87 8.38 -12.11
CA LYS A 138 -1.66 9.23 -12.12
C LYS A 138 -0.70 9.00 -13.29
N ASN A 139 -0.60 7.75 -13.74
CA ASN A 139 0.27 7.35 -14.84
C ASN A 139 -0.54 7.27 -16.15
N ARG A 140 -0.17 8.09 -17.13
CA ARG A 140 -0.82 8.11 -18.46
C ARG A 140 -0.61 6.81 -19.24
N LEU A 141 0.56 6.18 -19.07
CA LEU A 141 0.95 4.98 -19.82
C LEU A 141 0.36 3.71 -19.23
N ALA A 142 -0.06 3.74 -17.96
CA ALA A 142 -0.67 2.59 -17.30
C ALA A 142 -1.86 2.04 -18.12
N ALA A 143 -1.91 0.70 -18.23
CA ALA A 143 -2.96 0.00 -18.99
C ALA A 143 -4.36 0.41 -18.53
N ARG A 144 -4.55 0.60 -17.21
CA ARG A 144 -5.78 1.11 -16.60
C ARG A 144 -6.21 2.44 -17.22
N THR A 145 -5.32 3.43 -17.22
CA THR A 145 -5.59 4.79 -17.73
C THR A 145 -5.86 4.77 -19.23
N THR A 146 -5.06 4.04 -20.00
CA THR A 146 -5.22 3.92 -21.46
C THR A 146 -6.55 3.26 -21.84
N ARG A 147 -6.95 2.19 -21.15
CA ARG A 147 -8.22 1.49 -21.41
C ARG A 147 -9.41 2.32 -20.96
N LEU A 148 -9.37 2.91 -19.77
CA LEU A 148 -10.45 3.78 -19.29
C LEU A 148 -10.64 5.01 -20.17
N ARG A 149 -9.56 5.51 -20.80
CA ARG A 149 -9.62 6.65 -21.74
C ARG A 149 -10.56 6.40 -22.92
N ARG A 150 -10.72 5.15 -23.37
CA ARG A 150 -11.65 4.79 -24.46
C ARG A 150 -13.10 5.08 -24.06
N VAL A 151 -13.49 4.61 -22.87
CA VAL A 151 -14.80 4.92 -22.28
C VAL A 151 -14.93 6.41 -21.99
N ALA A 152 -13.90 7.04 -21.42
CA ALA A 152 -13.90 8.46 -21.10
C ALA A 152 -14.11 9.34 -22.35
N ASN A 153 -13.54 8.98 -23.50
CA ASN A 153 -13.72 9.71 -24.76
C ASN A 153 -15.16 9.67 -25.29
N ALA A 154 -15.90 8.61 -24.98
CA ALA A 154 -17.33 8.50 -25.28
C ALA A 154 -18.23 9.16 -24.20
N THR A 155 -17.66 9.78 -23.17
CA THR A 155 -18.42 10.43 -22.08
C THR A 155 -18.51 11.94 -22.29
N ARG A 156 -19.69 12.50 -21.99
CA ARG A 156 -19.96 13.93 -22.14
C ARG A 156 -19.36 14.79 -21.02
N ARG A 157 -19.36 14.29 -19.78
CA ARG A 157 -18.79 14.99 -18.60
C ARG A 157 -17.95 14.02 -17.78
N ARG A 158 -16.83 14.53 -17.25
CA ARG A 158 -15.90 13.77 -16.40
C ARG A 158 -15.78 14.49 -15.07
N ILE A 159 -15.91 13.75 -13.98
CA ILE A 159 -15.75 14.25 -12.61
C ILE A 159 -14.71 13.37 -11.94
N MET A 160 -13.67 13.99 -11.37
CA MET A 160 -12.68 13.32 -10.55
C MET A 160 -12.88 13.71 -9.10
N MET A 161 -12.88 12.71 -8.24
CA MET A 161 -12.83 12.87 -6.79
C MET A 161 -11.50 12.29 -6.32
N THR A 162 -10.79 13.03 -5.49
CA THR A 162 -9.55 12.57 -4.88
C THR A 162 -9.39 13.29 -3.54
N GLY A 163 -9.06 12.54 -2.49
CA GLY A 163 -8.69 13.14 -1.21
C GLY A 163 -7.36 13.90 -1.30
N THR A 164 -6.60 13.66 -2.37
CA THR A 164 -5.16 13.92 -2.45
C THR A 164 -4.80 14.32 -3.89
N PRO A 165 -5.03 15.59 -4.29
CA PRO A 165 -4.93 16.01 -5.69
C PRO A 165 -3.52 16.08 -6.28
N LEU A 166 -2.46 16.02 -5.46
CA LEU A 166 -1.06 16.12 -5.85
C LEU A 166 -0.25 15.07 -5.07
N GLN A 167 -0.19 13.80 -5.51
CA GLN A 167 0.45 12.75 -4.70
C GLN A 167 1.97 12.76 -4.71
N ASN A 168 2.60 12.90 -5.87
CA ASN A 168 4.06 12.74 -5.94
C ASN A 168 4.79 13.77 -6.79
N ASP A 169 4.16 14.29 -7.84
CA ASP A 169 4.80 15.23 -8.77
C ASP A 169 3.75 16.04 -9.56
N LEU A 170 4.19 17.16 -10.11
CA LEU A 170 3.45 18.02 -11.00
C LEU A 170 3.06 17.34 -12.32
N ALA A 171 3.88 16.39 -12.78
CA ALA A 171 3.59 15.55 -13.94
C ALA A 171 2.33 14.68 -13.73
N GLU A 172 2.09 14.18 -12.52
CA GLU A 172 0.87 13.43 -12.19
C GLU A 172 -0.38 14.32 -12.30
N LEU A 173 -0.30 15.55 -11.79
CA LEU A 173 -1.39 16.52 -11.92
C LEU A 173 -1.68 16.83 -13.39
N GLN A 174 -0.65 17.03 -14.20
CA GLN A 174 -0.80 17.20 -15.65
C GLN A 174 -1.50 15.99 -16.29
N ASN A 175 -1.13 14.76 -15.93
CA ASN A 175 -1.76 13.56 -16.46
C ASN A 175 -3.25 13.49 -16.12
N LEU A 176 -3.62 13.85 -14.89
CA LEU A 176 -5.02 13.91 -14.44
C LEU A 176 -5.80 15.00 -15.17
N LEU A 177 -5.22 16.20 -15.32
CA LEU A 177 -5.86 17.31 -16.05
C LEU A 177 -6.05 16.99 -17.54
N HIS A 178 -5.05 16.39 -18.18
CA HIS A 178 -5.17 15.91 -19.57
C HIS A 178 -6.25 14.83 -19.69
N PHE A 179 -6.41 13.97 -18.67
CA PHE A 179 -7.49 13.00 -18.66
C PHE A 179 -8.86 13.70 -18.48
N LEU A 180 -8.97 14.73 -17.65
CA LEU A 180 -10.22 15.45 -17.42
C LEU A 180 -10.64 16.28 -18.64
N LEU A 181 -9.71 17.03 -19.23
CA LEU A 181 -9.95 18.01 -20.30
C LEU A 181 -8.90 17.88 -21.42
N PRO A 182 -8.95 16.79 -22.21
CA PRO A 182 -7.92 16.52 -23.23
C PRO A 182 -7.81 17.65 -24.25
N GLN A 183 -8.90 18.31 -24.66
CA GLN A 183 -8.87 19.39 -25.65
C GLN A 183 -8.16 20.66 -25.16
N VAL A 184 -8.25 20.96 -23.86
CA VAL A 184 -7.61 22.15 -23.26
C VAL A 184 -6.11 21.91 -23.07
N PHE A 185 -5.73 20.65 -22.83
CA PHE A 185 -4.36 20.26 -22.48
C PHE A 185 -3.68 19.36 -23.53
N ALA A 186 -4.17 19.34 -24.78
CA ALA A 186 -3.68 18.46 -25.85
C ALA A 186 -2.30 18.85 -26.40
N GLU A 187 -1.96 20.16 -26.44
CA GLU A 187 -0.87 20.67 -27.28
C GLU A 187 0.01 21.77 -26.67
N GLN A 188 -0.22 22.25 -25.44
CA GLN A 188 0.66 23.24 -24.81
C GLN A 188 1.36 22.68 -23.57
N GLY A 189 2.69 22.63 -23.68
CA GLY A 189 3.61 22.07 -22.72
C GLY A 189 3.44 22.67 -21.33
N ILE A 190 3.14 21.77 -20.39
CA ILE A 190 3.53 21.93 -18.99
C ILE A 190 4.98 21.41 -18.81
N GLU A 191 5.70 21.11 -19.90
CA GLU A 191 7.12 20.74 -19.90
C GLU A 191 8.00 21.86 -19.30
N ASP A 192 7.63 23.13 -19.48
CA ASP A 192 8.26 24.30 -18.81
C ASP A 192 8.11 24.26 -17.27
N LEU A 193 7.10 23.55 -16.74
CA LEU A 193 6.77 23.59 -15.32
C LEU A 193 7.75 22.75 -14.48
N ALA A 194 8.32 21.70 -15.08
CA ALA A 194 9.33 20.85 -14.44
C ALA A 194 10.73 21.50 -14.44
N GLU A 195 11.11 22.19 -15.51
CA GLU A 195 12.40 22.90 -15.59
C GLU A 195 12.46 24.09 -14.61
N MET A 196 11.33 24.73 -14.30
CA MET A 196 11.23 25.85 -13.35
C MET A 196 11.33 25.44 -11.86
N LEU A 197 11.29 24.13 -11.54
CA LEU A 197 11.44 23.62 -10.17
C LEU A 197 12.90 23.60 -9.68
N ALA A 198 13.87 23.90 -10.55
CA ALA A 198 15.30 23.88 -10.22
C ALA A 198 15.77 25.08 -9.39
N ASP A 199 14.99 26.17 -9.33
CA ASP A 199 15.40 27.43 -8.69
C ASP A 199 14.38 27.86 -7.62
N GLU A 200 14.81 27.96 -6.35
CA GLU A 200 13.94 28.32 -5.21
C GLU A 200 13.25 29.68 -5.39
N SER A 201 13.86 30.58 -6.15
CA SER A 201 13.32 31.92 -6.45
C SER A 201 12.13 31.90 -7.43
N GLU A 202 12.02 30.86 -8.26
CA GLU A 202 10.97 30.70 -9.28
C GLU A 202 9.76 29.89 -8.80
N ILE A 203 9.90 29.15 -7.69
CA ILE A 203 8.82 28.33 -7.08
C ILE A 203 7.56 29.18 -6.80
N ALA A 204 7.73 30.42 -6.33
CA ALA A 204 6.61 31.30 -6.03
C ALA A 204 5.83 31.72 -7.29
N LYS A 205 6.51 32.00 -8.40
CA LYS A 205 5.88 32.35 -9.69
C LYS A 205 5.19 31.15 -10.31
N LEU A 206 5.84 29.99 -10.24
CA LEU A 206 5.28 28.70 -10.67
C LEU A 206 3.97 28.40 -9.94
N THR A 207 3.99 28.57 -8.62
CA THR A 207 2.83 28.36 -7.74
C THR A 207 1.68 29.30 -8.07
N ALA A 208 1.95 30.56 -8.39
CA ALA A 208 0.92 31.53 -8.79
C ALA A 208 0.26 31.16 -10.13
N ARG A 209 1.07 30.74 -11.12
CA ARG A 209 0.57 30.30 -12.44
C ARG A 209 -0.28 29.03 -12.33
N MET A 210 0.18 28.07 -11.51
CA MET A 210 -0.57 26.85 -11.18
C MET A 210 -1.93 27.16 -10.56
N LYS A 211 -1.98 28.08 -9.60
CA LYS A 211 -3.23 28.50 -8.95
C LYS A 211 -4.23 29.07 -9.95
N ALA A 212 -3.79 29.93 -10.85
CA ALA A 212 -4.63 30.52 -11.89
C ALA A 212 -5.19 29.46 -12.87
N LEU A 213 -4.38 28.44 -13.21
CA LEU A 213 -4.81 27.34 -14.09
C LEU A 213 -5.78 26.39 -13.39
N LEU A 214 -5.52 26.04 -12.11
CA LEU A 214 -6.28 25.03 -11.38
C LEU A 214 -7.57 25.56 -10.76
N GLY A 215 -7.62 26.85 -10.39
CA GLY A 215 -8.74 27.47 -9.67
C GLY A 215 -10.12 27.21 -10.29
N PRO A 216 -10.31 27.33 -11.63
CA PRO A 216 -11.59 27.04 -12.26
C PRO A 216 -12.00 25.56 -12.26
N PHE A 217 -11.04 24.64 -12.11
CA PHE A 217 -11.26 23.20 -12.28
C PHE A 217 -11.27 22.42 -10.96
N VAL A 218 -10.68 22.98 -9.89
CA VAL A 218 -10.51 22.31 -8.61
C VAL A 218 -11.33 23.02 -7.55
N LEU A 219 -12.30 22.31 -6.99
CA LEU A 219 -12.99 22.72 -5.78
C LEU A 219 -12.39 21.99 -4.57
N ARG A 220 -11.71 22.72 -3.70
CA ARG A 220 -11.11 22.19 -2.47
C ARG A 220 -11.64 22.94 -1.26
N ARG A 221 -12.02 22.20 -0.22
CA ARG A 221 -12.43 22.72 1.10
C ARG A 221 -11.63 22.02 2.19
N LEU A 222 -11.23 22.75 3.22
CA LEU A 222 -10.50 22.18 4.36
C LEU A 222 -11.48 21.62 5.39
N LYS A 223 -11.13 20.51 6.06
CA LYS A 223 -11.94 19.96 7.14
C LYS A 223 -12.23 21.01 8.22
N THR A 224 -11.26 21.87 8.54
CA THR A 224 -11.41 22.97 9.50
C THR A 224 -12.46 24.01 9.10
N GLU A 225 -12.71 24.20 7.80
CA GLU A 225 -13.71 25.15 7.29
C GLU A 225 -15.13 24.59 7.32
N VAL A 226 -15.25 23.26 7.22
CA VAL A 226 -16.54 22.57 7.10
C VAL A 226 -16.96 21.92 8.42
N ALA A 227 -16.03 21.70 9.34
CA ALA A 227 -16.24 20.85 10.52
C ALA A 227 -16.13 21.61 11.84
N GLY A 228 -17.14 22.43 12.15
CA GLY A 228 -17.41 22.82 13.55
C GLY A 228 -17.76 21.63 14.47
N GLN A 229 -17.81 20.41 13.94
CA GLN A 229 -18.18 19.17 14.62
C GLN A 229 -17.02 18.14 14.73
N LEU A 230 -15.85 18.37 14.12
CA LEU A 230 -14.73 17.43 14.27
C LEU A 230 -13.96 17.71 15.57
N THR A 231 -13.53 16.64 16.22
CA THR A 231 -12.67 16.70 17.39
C THR A 231 -11.24 17.11 17.02
N ASN A 232 -10.50 17.60 18.02
CA ASN A 232 -9.10 17.97 17.84
C ASN A 232 -8.26 16.74 17.45
N LYS A 233 -7.29 16.97 16.55
CA LYS A 233 -6.27 15.98 16.16
C LYS A 233 -4.90 16.46 16.62
N GLU A 234 -4.21 15.64 17.42
CA GLU A 234 -2.85 15.88 17.88
C GLU A 234 -1.87 14.96 17.16
N HIS A 235 -0.75 15.50 16.66
CA HIS A 235 0.31 14.71 16.03
C HIS A 235 1.54 14.67 16.94
N ARG A 236 2.05 13.47 17.19
CA ARG A 236 3.28 13.20 17.94
C ARG A 236 4.24 12.41 17.08
N VAL A 237 5.45 12.94 16.89
CA VAL A 237 6.51 12.25 16.15
C VAL A 237 7.54 11.80 17.17
N GLU A 238 7.68 10.48 17.30
CA GLU A 238 8.58 9.84 18.24
C GLU A 238 9.83 9.40 17.48
N PHE A 239 10.91 10.18 17.65
CA PHE A 239 12.22 9.81 17.16
C PHE A 239 12.87 8.85 18.16
N LEU A 240 13.15 7.64 17.70
CA LEU A 240 13.61 6.53 18.53
C LEU A 240 15.03 6.14 18.12
N PRO A 241 16.04 6.31 19.01
CA PRO A 241 17.39 5.82 18.74
C PRO A 241 17.39 4.30 18.70
N MET A 242 18.14 3.71 17.75
CA MET A 242 18.22 2.24 17.62
C MET A 242 18.74 1.58 18.90
N ALA A 243 18.16 0.43 19.24
CA ALA A 243 18.64 -0.41 20.34
C ALA A 243 20.04 -0.94 20.00
N ALA A 244 20.82 -1.33 21.02
CA ALA A 244 22.23 -1.68 20.83
C ALA A 244 22.44 -2.79 19.77
N GLU A 245 21.61 -3.82 19.79
CA GLU A 245 21.66 -4.91 18.79
C GLU A 245 21.25 -4.43 17.40
N GLN A 246 20.13 -3.72 17.30
CA GLN A 246 19.63 -3.15 16.04
C GLN A 246 20.68 -2.23 15.40
N ALA A 247 21.31 -1.36 16.19
CA ALA A 247 22.36 -0.46 15.75
C ALA A 247 23.58 -1.21 15.23
N LYS A 248 24.02 -2.26 15.95
CA LYS A 248 25.14 -3.11 15.53
C LYS A 248 24.83 -3.78 14.19
N LEU A 249 23.68 -4.44 14.06
CA LEU A 249 23.26 -5.12 12.83
C LEU A 249 23.13 -4.16 11.65
N TYR A 250 22.60 -2.97 11.88
CA TYR A 250 22.47 -1.92 10.88
C TYR A 250 23.85 -1.44 10.39
N GLN A 251 24.77 -1.13 11.32
CA GLN A 251 26.12 -0.68 11.00
C GLN A 251 26.94 -1.75 10.28
N GLU A 252 26.85 -3.01 10.70
CA GLU A 252 27.49 -4.15 10.04
C GLU A 252 26.95 -4.33 8.61
N SER A 253 25.64 -4.21 8.42
CA SER A 253 25.01 -4.27 7.09
C SER A 253 25.49 -3.14 6.19
N VAL A 254 25.53 -1.91 6.71
CA VAL A 254 26.06 -0.75 5.98
C VAL A 254 27.54 -0.95 5.62
N ALA A 255 28.35 -1.45 6.55
CA ALA A 255 29.77 -1.72 6.31
C ALA A 255 29.97 -2.82 5.25
N ARG A 256 29.20 -3.92 5.32
CA ARG A 256 29.20 -5.00 4.34
C ARG A 256 28.86 -4.48 2.96
N TYR A 257 27.80 -3.68 2.84
CA TYR A 257 27.46 -3.08 1.57
C TYR A 257 28.55 -2.15 1.07
N ARG A 258 29.09 -1.26 1.92
CA ARG A 258 30.22 -0.40 1.55
C ARG A 258 31.43 -1.18 1.04
N ALA A 259 31.74 -2.34 1.63
CA ALA A 259 32.83 -3.21 1.20
C ALA A 259 32.54 -3.94 -0.13
N ALA A 260 31.28 -4.31 -0.38
CA ALA A 260 30.84 -4.98 -1.60
C ALA A 260 30.68 -4.04 -2.81
N LEU A 261 30.93 -2.74 -2.64
CA LEU A 261 30.91 -1.75 -3.71
C LEU A 261 32.26 -1.75 -4.44
N PRO A 262 32.31 -2.09 -5.74
CA PRO A 262 33.56 -2.07 -6.49
C PRO A 262 34.04 -0.61 -6.69
N GLY A 263 35.20 -0.27 -6.11
CA GLY A 263 35.99 0.90 -6.49
C GLY A 263 36.28 1.94 -5.40
N ARG A 264 37.55 1.96 -4.95
CA ARG A 264 38.37 3.15 -4.59
C ARG A 264 37.93 4.16 -3.50
N ALA A 265 36.86 3.97 -2.74
CA ALA A 265 36.48 4.94 -1.69
C ALA A 265 37.11 4.69 -0.29
N GLY A 266 37.81 3.57 -0.09
CA GLY A 266 38.29 3.15 1.24
C GLY A 266 39.56 3.82 1.77
N LYS A 267 40.25 4.66 0.98
CA LYS A 267 41.53 5.27 1.40
C LYS A 267 41.64 6.79 1.27
N GLU A 268 40.65 7.48 0.70
CA GLU A 268 40.68 8.95 0.53
C GLU A 268 39.64 9.73 1.35
N ARG A 269 38.59 9.08 1.89
CA ARG A 269 37.48 9.79 2.55
C ARG A 269 37.77 10.30 3.97
N ASP A 270 38.78 9.81 4.67
CA ASP A 270 39.15 10.34 5.99
C ASP A 270 39.82 11.74 5.92
N LYS A 271 40.15 12.23 4.71
CA LYS A 271 40.70 13.59 4.51
C LYS A 271 39.71 14.63 3.97
N GLU A 272 38.49 14.23 3.59
CA GLU A 272 37.58 15.09 2.81
C GLU A 272 36.38 15.63 3.62
N ARG A 273 36.31 15.33 4.92
CA ARG A 273 35.27 15.85 5.83
C ARG A 273 35.25 17.38 5.97
N ASP A 274 36.20 18.09 5.36
CA ASP A 274 36.42 19.53 5.59
C ASP A 274 36.20 20.43 4.36
N ARG A 275 35.66 19.93 3.23
CA ARG A 275 35.40 20.77 2.04
C ARG A 275 34.11 20.41 1.28
N GLY A 276 33.05 21.19 1.52
CA GLY A 276 32.01 21.60 0.56
C GLY A 276 31.18 20.52 -0.15
N GLY A 277 29.89 20.42 0.20
CA GLY A 277 28.96 19.33 -0.14
C GLY A 277 28.47 19.16 -1.58
N GLU A 278 28.75 20.05 -2.54
CA GLU A 278 28.11 19.94 -3.88
C GLU A 278 28.83 19.00 -4.88
N LYS A 279 30.14 18.75 -4.71
CA LYS A 279 30.88 17.82 -5.60
C LYS A 279 30.67 16.35 -5.25
N SER A 280 30.28 16.09 -4.00
CA SER A 280 29.94 14.77 -3.45
C SER A 280 28.73 14.17 -4.18
N ASP A 281 27.66 14.94 -4.36
CA ASP A 281 26.38 14.40 -4.83
C ASP A 281 26.41 13.95 -6.29
N LYS A 282 27.10 14.67 -7.18
CA LYS A 282 27.28 14.23 -8.58
C LYS A 282 28.12 12.95 -8.71
N GLN A 283 29.09 12.75 -7.81
CA GLN A 283 29.87 11.51 -7.76
C GLN A 283 29.05 10.35 -7.18
N VAL A 284 28.24 10.62 -6.16
CA VAL A 284 27.28 9.64 -5.59
C VAL A 284 26.24 9.25 -6.63
N GLU A 285 25.68 10.20 -7.39
CA GLU A 285 24.68 9.91 -8.42
C GLU A 285 25.27 9.06 -9.55
N LYS A 286 26.45 9.43 -10.06
CA LYS A 286 27.16 8.63 -11.07
C LYS A 286 27.47 7.22 -10.58
N PHE A 287 27.78 7.08 -9.29
CA PHE A 287 28.06 5.81 -8.63
C PHE A 287 26.79 4.96 -8.41
N LEU A 288 25.67 5.56 -8.03
CA LEU A 288 24.38 4.87 -7.94
C LEU A 288 23.96 4.33 -9.30
N ARG A 289 24.15 5.11 -10.39
CA ARG A 289 23.91 4.63 -11.76
C ARG A 289 24.73 3.38 -12.11
N THR A 290 25.94 3.23 -11.57
CA THR A 290 26.78 2.02 -11.81
C THR A 290 26.35 0.78 -11.03
N LEU A 291 25.58 0.93 -9.95
CA LEU A 291 25.22 -0.18 -9.07
C LEU A 291 23.99 -0.97 -9.54
N GLY A 292 23.25 -0.41 -10.50
CA GLY A 292 22.00 -0.99 -11.00
C GLY A 292 20.87 -0.85 -9.98
N ALA A 293 19.68 -0.47 -10.47
CA ALA A 293 18.51 -0.19 -9.62
C ALA A 293 18.14 -1.36 -8.69
N LYS A 294 18.22 -2.61 -9.17
CA LYS A 294 17.90 -3.81 -8.39
C LYS A 294 18.75 -3.95 -7.12
N ARG A 295 20.07 -3.74 -7.21
CA ARG A 295 20.96 -3.87 -6.04
C ARG A 295 20.72 -2.75 -5.03
N ILE A 296 20.48 -1.53 -5.51
CA ILE A 296 20.16 -0.38 -4.64
C ILE A 296 18.85 -0.65 -3.89
N ASN A 297 17.81 -1.10 -4.60
CA ASN A 297 16.52 -1.42 -3.99
C ASN A 297 16.67 -2.52 -2.95
N HIS A 298 17.44 -3.58 -3.23
CA HIS A 298 17.70 -4.64 -2.27
C HIS A 298 18.43 -4.12 -1.01
N MET A 299 19.49 -3.31 -1.17
CA MET A 299 20.21 -2.71 -0.05
C MET A 299 19.30 -1.81 0.81
N PHE A 300 18.53 -0.95 0.14
CA PHE A 300 17.62 -0.03 0.80
C PHE A 300 16.53 -0.78 1.58
N THR A 301 15.91 -1.78 0.93
CA THR A 301 14.88 -2.65 1.52
C THR A 301 15.43 -3.38 2.75
N HIS A 302 16.63 -3.94 2.67
CA HIS A 302 17.27 -4.62 3.79
C HIS A 302 17.55 -3.68 4.98
N LEU A 303 18.10 -2.49 4.73
CA LEU A 303 18.31 -1.49 5.79
C LEU A 303 16.99 -1.01 6.39
N ARG A 304 15.94 -0.86 5.57
CA ARG A 304 14.61 -0.47 6.04
C ARG A 304 14.00 -1.55 6.92
N LYS A 305 14.13 -2.84 6.57
CA LYS A 305 13.72 -3.97 7.43
C LYS A 305 14.38 -3.91 8.80
N ILE A 306 15.71 -3.76 8.86
CA ILE A 306 16.45 -3.64 10.13
C ILE A 306 15.96 -2.43 10.94
N ALA A 307 15.72 -1.29 10.29
CA ALA A 307 15.21 -0.09 10.94
C ALA A 307 13.81 -0.28 11.56
N GLN A 308 12.98 -1.17 10.99
CA GLN A 308 11.69 -1.55 11.58
C GLN A 308 11.85 -2.58 12.70
N HIS A 309 12.47 -3.73 12.39
CA HIS A 309 12.72 -4.78 13.36
C HIS A 309 13.86 -5.72 12.93
N PRO A 310 14.84 -6.03 13.80
CA PRO A 310 15.94 -6.95 13.48
C PRO A 310 15.48 -8.33 12.99
N LEU A 311 14.41 -8.88 13.57
CA LEU A 311 13.88 -10.20 13.18
C LEU A 311 13.34 -10.31 11.75
N LEU A 312 13.18 -9.20 11.02
CA LEU A 312 12.76 -9.22 9.61
C LEU A 312 13.90 -9.58 8.65
N VAL A 313 15.13 -9.66 9.17
CA VAL A 313 16.29 -10.15 8.46
C VAL A 313 16.85 -11.37 9.19
N ARG A 314 17.69 -12.15 8.50
CA ARG A 314 18.32 -13.33 9.06
C ARG A 314 19.66 -12.95 9.71
N HIS A 315 19.75 -12.98 11.04
CA HIS A 315 21.02 -12.80 11.76
C HIS A 315 21.19 -13.72 12.98
N ARG A 316 20.10 -14.26 13.53
CA ARG A 316 20.11 -15.25 14.63
C ARG A 316 20.04 -16.68 14.14
N PHE A 317 19.41 -16.95 13.00
CA PHE A 317 19.42 -18.26 12.35
C PHE A 317 20.58 -18.35 11.35
N ASP A 318 21.73 -18.79 11.85
CA ASP A 318 22.87 -19.13 10.98
C ASP A 318 22.54 -20.31 10.06
N GLU A 319 23.34 -20.51 9.02
CA GLU A 319 23.09 -21.57 8.04
C GLU A 319 23.06 -22.96 8.69
N ALA A 320 23.93 -23.21 9.67
CA ALA A 320 23.97 -24.49 10.39
C ALA A 320 22.68 -24.76 11.19
N ARG A 321 22.06 -23.73 11.78
CA ARG A 321 20.77 -23.87 12.46
C ARG A 321 19.64 -24.07 11.47
N VAL A 322 19.62 -23.36 10.34
CA VAL A 322 18.63 -23.56 9.27
C VAL A 322 18.74 -24.98 8.70
N ASP A 323 19.95 -25.51 8.54
CA ASP A 323 20.16 -26.87 8.05
C ASP A 323 19.56 -27.93 8.98
N ARG A 324 19.64 -27.73 10.31
CA ARG A 324 18.98 -28.61 11.29
C ARG A 324 17.45 -28.52 11.22
N VAL A 325 16.92 -27.30 11.10
CA VAL A 325 15.46 -27.09 10.93
C VAL A 325 14.98 -27.74 9.64
N ALA A 326 15.72 -27.59 8.53
CA ALA A 326 15.38 -28.16 7.23
C ALA A 326 15.42 -29.70 7.24
N ALA A 327 16.41 -30.29 7.90
CA ALA A 327 16.51 -31.74 8.05
C ALA A 327 15.30 -32.29 8.84
N LEU A 328 14.97 -31.67 9.97
CA LEU A 328 13.84 -32.08 10.80
C LEU A 328 12.50 -31.86 10.09
N ALA A 329 12.34 -30.74 9.37
CA ALA A 329 11.14 -30.45 8.60
C ALA A 329 10.91 -31.43 7.45
N HIS A 330 11.99 -31.86 6.78
CA HIS A 330 11.92 -32.89 5.76
C HIS A 330 11.56 -34.26 6.36
N GLU A 331 12.19 -34.64 7.48
CA GLU A 331 11.88 -35.89 8.20
C GLU A 331 10.41 -35.97 8.62
N ARG A 332 9.83 -34.84 9.05
CA ARG A 332 8.42 -34.74 9.43
C ARG A 332 7.46 -34.48 8.28
N ALA A 333 7.96 -34.49 7.03
CA ALA A 333 7.18 -34.29 5.81
C ALA A 333 6.28 -33.02 5.85
N LEU A 334 6.80 -31.93 6.42
CA LEU A 334 6.05 -30.67 6.58
C LEU A 334 5.83 -29.89 5.27
N PHE A 335 6.51 -30.29 4.20
CA PHE A 335 6.39 -29.69 2.87
C PHE A 335 5.63 -30.64 1.94
N SER A 336 4.67 -30.10 1.18
CA SER A 336 3.86 -30.87 0.24
C SER A 336 4.67 -31.39 -0.95
N GLY A 337 4.29 -32.56 -1.46
CA GLY A 337 4.79 -33.15 -2.71
C GLY A 337 6.28 -33.51 -2.71
N ASN A 338 6.65 -34.68 -2.15
CA ASN A 338 7.99 -35.31 -2.24
C ASN A 338 9.18 -34.31 -2.29
N ALA A 339 9.12 -33.23 -1.51
CA ALA A 339 10.07 -32.15 -1.61
C ALA A 339 11.45 -32.65 -1.19
N THR A 340 12.45 -32.50 -2.08
CA THR A 340 13.80 -32.95 -1.77
C THR A 340 14.38 -32.16 -0.58
N PRO A 341 15.26 -32.76 0.25
CA PRO A 341 15.90 -32.05 1.35
C PRO A 341 16.57 -30.74 0.92
N LYS A 342 17.12 -30.72 -0.30
CA LYS A 342 17.74 -29.54 -0.89
C LYS A 342 16.72 -28.41 -1.11
N ARG A 343 15.53 -28.71 -1.65
CA ARG A 343 14.49 -27.71 -1.89
C ARG A 343 13.92 -27.15 -0.60
N VAL A 344 13.72 -28.01 0.41
CA VAL A 344 13.29 -27.59 1.76
C VAL A 344 14.31 -26.62 2.37
N ARG A 345 15.60 -26.93 2.23
CA ARG A 345 16.69 -26.05 2.70
C ARG A 345 16.69 -24.71 1.96
N GLU A 346 16.58 -24.71 0.64
CA GLU A 346 16.57 -23.49 -0.18
C GLU A 346 15.40 -22.57 0.19
N GLU A 347 14.22 -23.14 0.40
CA GLU A 347 13.04 -22.42 0.89
C GLU A 347 13.29 -21.79 2.27
N LEU A 348 13.74 -22.58 3.25
CA LEU A 348 13.96 -22.07 4.61
C LEU A 348 15.11 -21.06 4.71
N LEU A 349 16.09 -21.10 3.81
CA LEU A 349 17.16 -20.08 3.75
C LEU A 349 16.66 -18.70 3.30
N SER A 350 15.52 -18.65 2.60
CA SER A 350 14.89 -17.39 2.21
C SER A 350 14.20 -16.67 3.37
N TYR A 351 13.90 -17.40 4.46
CA TYR A 351 13.08 -16.90 5.55
C TYR A 351 13.85 -15.93 6.44
N SER A 352 13.12 -14.97 7.00
CA SER A 352 13.61 -14.11 8.07
C SER A 352 13.70 -14.87 9.40
N ASP A 353 14.38 -14.30 10.41
CA ASP A 353 14.44 -14.93 11.74
C ASP A 353 13.05 -15.11 12.35
N TYR A 354 12.14 -14.14 12.16
CA TYR A 354 10.76 -14.28 12.62
C TYR A 354 9.99 -15.34 11.82
N SER A 355 10.14 -15.38 10.49
CA SER A 355 9.47 -16.39 9.66
C SER A 355 9.92 -17.80 10.03
N LEU A 356 11.20 -18.00 10.34
CA LEU A 356 11.73 -19.26 10.86
C LEU A 356 11.19 -19.59 12.25
N HIS A 357 11.09 -18.59 13.13
CA HIS A 357 10.47 -18.77 14.43
C HIS A 357 9.00 -19.21 14.33
N ALA A 358 8.20 -18.52 13.52
CA ALA A 358 6.80 -18.84 13.28
C ALA A 358 6.63 -20.22 12.64
N PHE A 359 7.49 -20.57 11.67
CA PHE A 359 7.53 -21.92 11.09
C PHE A 359 7.76 -22.98 12.17
N CYS A 360 8.78 -22.79 13.02
CA CYS A 360 9.09 -23.72 14.11
C CYS A 360 7.95 -23.80 15.13
N TYR A 361 7.31 -22.67 15.45
CA TYR A 361 6.18 -22.64 16.38
C TYR A 361 4.98 -23.46 15.87
N ASN A 362 4.64 -23.29 14.59
CA ASN A 362 3.52 -23.99 13.96
C ASN A 362 3.83 -25.47 13.66
N ALA A 363 5.11 -25.81 13.44
CA ALA A 363 5.54 -27.18 13.18
C ALA A 363 5.42 -28.11 14.40
N GLY A 364 5.29 -27.56 15.61
CA GLY A 364 4.98 -28.30 16.83
C GLY A 364 6.16 -28.48 17.79
N PRO A 365 5.98 -29.30 18.85
CA PRO A 365 6.88 -29.33 20.00
C PRO A 365 8.29 -29.83 19.69
N ASP A 366 8.47 -30.61 18.62
CA ASP A 366 9.80 -31.09 18.20
C ASP A 366 10.73 -29.94 17.76
N PHE A 367 10.17 -28.79 17.39
CA PHE A 367 10.93 -27.61 16.98
C PHE A 367 11.16 -26.61 18.13
N ALA A 368 10.80 -26.98 19.37
CA ALA A 368 10.88 -26.08 20.52
C ALA A 368 12.29 -25.50 20.76
N GLU A 369 13.35 -26.25 20.44
CA GLU A 369 14.74 -25.77 20.56
C GLU A 369 15.09 -24.61 19.63
N PHE A 370 14.32 -24.43 18.55
CA PHE A 370 14.54 -23.40 17.55
C PHE A 370 13.78 -22.10 17.86
N LEU A 371 12.85 -22.12 18.80
CA LEU A 371 12.03 -20.97 19.13
C LEU A 371 12.88 -19.82 19.70
N LEU A 372 12.49 -18.60 19.34
CA LEU A 372 13.08 -17.38 19.88
C LEU A 372 12.39 -17.04 21.20
N SER A 373 13.16 -16.48 22.14
CA SER A 373 12.61 -15.91 23.38
C SER A 373 11.84 -14.62 23.08
N SER A 374 10.78 -14.33 23.84
CA SER A 374 10.03 -13.08 23.72
C SER A 374 10.89 -11.83 23.94
N GLU A 375 12.02 -11.94 24.67
CA GLU A 375 12.98 -10.84 24.80
C GLU A 375 13.49 -10.31 23.44
N GLN A 376 13.43 -11.13 22.38
CA GLN A 376 13.85 -10.73 21.04
C GLN A 376 12.92 -9.69 20.40
N LEU A 377 11.67 -9.57 20.84
CA LEU A 377 10.77 -8.48 20.46
C LEU A 377 11.33 -7.11 20.88
N HIS A 378 12.08 -7.06 21.98
CA HIS A 378 12.71 -5.84 22.47
C HIS A 378 14.04 -5.50 21.77
N SER A 379 14.43 -6.25 20.74
CA SER A 379 15.58 -5.92 19.90
C SER A 379 15.35 -4.69 19.02
N SER A 380 14.08 -4.30 18.77
CA SER A 380 13.71 -3.06 18.08
C SER A 380 13.29 -1.96 19.05
N SER A 381 13.83 -0.75 18.87
CA SER A 381 13.42 0.42 19.67
C SER A 381 11.95 0.78 19.51
N LYS A 382 11.37 0.54 18.32
CA LYS A 382 9.93 0.76 18.08
C LYS A 382 9.09 -0.16 18.93
N PHE A 383 9.46 -1.43 19.01
CA PHE A 383 8.75 -2.42 19.83
C PHE A 383 8.96 -2.20 21.33
N VAL A 384 10.15 -1.76 21.76
CA VAL A 384 10.38 -1.34 23.15
C VAL A 384 9.49 -0.15 23.54
N PHE A 385 9.29 0.80 22.62
CA PHE A 385 8.39 1.92 22.84
C PHE A 385 6.93 1.45 22.89
N LEU A 386 6.51 0.61 21.94
CA LEU A 386 5.14 0.09 21.87
C LEU A 386 4.77 -0.80 23.06
N ALA A 387 5.69 -1.63 23.55
CA ALA A 387 5.51 -2.42 24.76
C ALA A 387 5.19 -1.56 26.00
N LYS A 388 5.61 -0.29 26.01
CA LYS A 388 5.28 0.68 27.06
C LYS A 388 4.03 1.49 26.75
N LEU A 389 3.81 1.85 25.48
CA LEU A 389 2.69 2.68 25.06
C LEU A 389 1.36 1.93 25.08
N LEU A 390 1.31 0.71 24.54
CA LEU A 390 0.06 -0.04 24.37
C LEU A 390 -0.66 -0.33 25.71
N PRO A 391 0.02 -0.77 26.79
CA PRO A 391 -0.64 -0.94 28.09
C PRO A 391 -1.16 0.37 28.67
N ARG A 392 -0.47 1.49 28.45
CA ARG A 392 -0.91 2.82 28.89
C ARG A 392 -2.16 3.27 28.14
N LEU A 393 -2.23 3.02 26.83
CA LEU A 393 -3.42 3.31 26.02
C LEU A 393 -4.62 2.45 26.47
N LYS A 394 -4.40 1.16 26.76
CA LYS A 394 -5.44 0.27 27.28
C LYS A 394 -5.96 0.76 28.64
N ALA A 395 -5.05 1.15 29.55
CA ALA A 395 -5.42 1.72 30.84
C ALA A 395 -6.19 3.05 30.72
N ALA A 396 -5.91 3.84 29.69
CA ALA A 396 -6.64 5.08 29.38
C ALA A 396 -7.99 4.84 28.66
N GLY A 397 -8.30 3.61 28.27
CA GLY A 397 -9.51 3.29 27.50
C GLY A 397 -9.47 3.76 26.04
N SER A 398 -8.27 3.98 25.51
CA SER A 398 -8.03 4.31 24.10
C SER A 398 -7.85 3.06 23.27
N ARG A 399 -8.20 3.15 21.98
CA ARG A 399 -8.23 2.02 21.03
C ARG A 399 -7.42 2.39 19.79
N PRO A 400 -6.20 1.84 19.64
CA PRO A 400 -5.30 2.24 18.56
C PRO A 400 -5.57 1.50 17.23
N LEU A 401 -5.50 2.23 16.13
CA LEU A 401 -5.23 1.70 14.79
C LEU A 401 -3.71 1.68 14.58
N ILE A 402 -3.12 0.52 14.29
CA ILE A 402 -1.68 0.37 14.08
C ILE A 402 -1.46 0.06 12.61
N PHE A 403 -0.85 1.00 11.90
CA PHE A 403 -0.54 0.87 10.48
C PHE A 403 0.92 0.49 10.26
N SER A 404 1.14 -0.43 9.32
CA SER A 404 2.47 -0.69 8.76
C SER A 404 2.42 -0.90 7.25
N GLN A 405 3.49 -0.54 6.54
CA GLN A 405 3.63 -0.89 5.12
C GLN A 405 3.97 -2.36 4.90
N TRP A 406 4.44 -3.07 5.95
CA TRP A 406 4.97 -4.42 5.86
C TRP A 406 4.08 -5.38 6.63
N THR A 407 3.50 -6.37 5.95
CA THR A 407 2.77 -7.46 6.59
C THR A 407 3.65 -8.23 7.57
N ALA A 408 4.94 -8.42 7.24
CA ALA A 408 5.90 -9.05 8.12
C ALA A 408 6.07 -8.31 9.46
N VAL A 409 5.97 -6.97 9.49
CA VAL A 409 5.96 -6.20 10.75
C VAL A 409 4.68 -6.48 11.54
N LEU A 410 3.55 -6.60 10.86
CA LEU A 410 2.28 -6.94 11.50
C LEU A 410 2.34 -8.34 12.11
N ASP A 411 3.00 -9.31 11.45
CA ASP A 411 3.20 -10.64 12.04
C ASP A 411 3.99 -10.56 13.36
N VAL A 412 5.10 -9.79 13.40
CA VAL A 412 5.84 -9.57 14.66
C VAL A 412 5.00 -8.79 15.68
N MET A 413 4.14 -7.87 15.23
CA MET A 413 3.22 -7.12 16.08
C MET A 413 2.21 -8.04 16.74
N GLU A 414 1.67 -9.03 16.04
CA GLU A 414 0.78 -10.05 16.62
C GLU A 414 1.45 -10.77 17.78
N TRP A 415 2.72 -11.17 17.61
CA TRP A 415 3.48 -11.78 18.70
C TRP A 415 3.62 -10.85 19.92
N LEU A 416 3.86 -9.55 19.71
CA LEU A 416 3.87 -8.56 20.80
C LEU A 416 2.49 -8.42 21.47
N MET A 417 1.41 -8.41 20.69
CA MET A 417 0.05 -8.28 21.22
C MET A 417 -0.35 -9.50 22.06
N ASP A 418 0.05 -10.70 21.64
CA ASP A 418 -0.13 -11.94 22.38
C ASP A 418 0.67 -11.96 23.69
N GLU A 419 1.94 -11.53 23.65
CA GLU A 419 2.78 -11.41 24.86
C GLU A 419 2.15 -10.45 25.88
N LEU A 420 1.60 -9.34 25.42
CA LEU A 420 0.93 -8.33 26.26
C LEU A 420 -0.53 -8.68 26.61
N GLN A 421 -1.07 -9.79 26.07
CA GLN A 421 -2.46 -10.21 26.24
C GLN A 421 -3.46 -9.10 25.88
N LEU A 422 -3.24 -8.47 24.73
CA LEU A 422 -4.04 -7.37 24.21
C LEU A 422 -4.91 -7.86 23.05
N PRO A 423 -6.25 -7.91 23.18
CA PRO A 423 -7.12 -8.36 22.09
C PRO A 423 -7.01 -7.45 20.86
N TYR A 424 -6.90 -8.05 19.68
CA TYR A 424 -6.76 -7.29 18.44
C TYR A 424 -7.53 -7.94 17.29
N VAL A 425 -7.66 -7.19 16.20
CA VAL A 425 -8.05 -7.71 14.89
C VAL A 425 -7.03 -7.25 13.85
N ARG A 426 -6.86 -8.03 12.79
CA ARG A 426 -5.92 -7.75 11.71
C ARG A 426 -6.63 -7.73 10.38
N MET A 427 -6.23 -6.82 9.50
CA MET A 427 -6.64 -6.82 8.09
C MET A 427 -5.50 -6.36 7.20
N ASP A 428 -5.21 -7.15 6.17
CA ASP A 428 -4.19 -6.85 5.17
C ASP A 428 -4.67 -7.19 3.75
N GLY A 429 -3.74 -7.21 2.79
CA GLY A 429 -4.06 -7.44 1.38
C GLY A 429 -4.61 -8.84 1.08
N SER A 430 -4.33 -9.82 1.95
CA SER A 430 -4.77 -11.21 1.80
C SER A 430 -6.19 -11.46 2.34
N THR A 431 -6.68 -10.58 3.23
CA THR A 431 -8.03 -10.71 3.82
C THR A 431 -9.11 -10.62 2.74
N ALA A 432 -10.01 -11.61 2.70
CA ALA A 432 -11.11 -11.70 1.74
C ALA A 432 -12.07 -10.51 1.88
N VAL A 433 -12.62 -10.03 0.76
CA VAL A 433 -13.45 -8.81 0.73
C VAL A 433 -14.66 -8.90 1.66
N GLU A 434 -15.29 -10.07 1.74
CA GLU A 434 -16.46 -10.34 2.60
C GLU A 434 -16.11 -10.24 4.09
N GLU A 435 -14.93 -10.69 4.48
CA GLU A 435 -14.45 -10.65 5.87
C GLU A 435 -14.03 -9.24 6.32
N ARG A 436 -13.66 -8.36 5.38
CA ARG A 436 -13.23 -6.99 5.70
C ARG A 436 -14.32 -6.21 6.40
N LEU A 437 -15.55 -6.26 5.87
CA LEU A 437 -16.70 -5.56 6.46
C LEU A 437 -17.01 -6.13 7.85
N ALA A 438 -17.06 -7.46 7.99
CA ALA A 438 -17.29 -8.10 9.28
C ALA A 438 -16.23 -7.72 10.33
N THR A 439 -14.95 -7.62 9.92
CA THR A 439 -13.84 -7.22 10.82
C THR A 439 -13.95 -5.76 11.24
N VAL A 440 -14.31 -4.86 10.32
CA VAL A 440 -14.55 -3.44 10.61
C VAL A 440 -15.73 -3.27 11.56
N ASP A 441 -16.83 -3.97 11.33
CA ASP A 441 -18.01 -3.92 12.19
C ASP A 441 -17.73 -4.50 13.56
N ARG A 442 -16.97 -5.61 13.63
CA ARG A 442 -16.50 -6.18 14.89
C ARG A 442 -15.67 -5.16 15.68
N PHE A 443 -14.74 -4.46 15.03
CA PHE A 443 -13.95 -3.43 15.71
C PHE A 443 -14.81 -2.24 16.18
N ASN A 444 -15.71 -1.73 15.34
CA ASN A 444 -16.52 -0.57 15.72
C ASN A 444 -17.53 -0.89 16.84
N ASN A 445 -18.11 -2.10 16.83
CA ASN A 445 -19.21 -2.46 17.73
C ASN A 445 -18.78 -3.27 18.95
N CYS A 446 -17.60 -3.88 18.97
CA CYS A 446 -17.10 -4.66 20.11
C CYS A 446 -16.02 -3.92 20.91
N PRO A 447 -16.31 -3.42 22.13
CA PRO A 447 -15.34 -2.73 22.96
C PRO A 447 -14.19 -3.61 23.48
N GLU A 448 -14.35 -4.94 23.45
CA GLU A 448 -13.33 -5.89 23.91
C GLU A 448 -12.09 -5.90 23.00
N VAL A 449 -12.28 -5.59 21.71
CA VAL A 449 -11.18 -5.49 20.76
C VAL A 449 -10.41 -4.21 21.04
N PHE A 450 -9.18 -4.33 21.54
CA PHE A 450 -8.37 -3.19 21.93
C PHE A 450 -7.74 -2.49 20.73
N ALA A 451 -7.11 -3.22 19.81
CA ALA A 451 -6.39 -2.64 18.67
C ALA A 451 -6.81 -3.21 17.31
N PHE A 452 -6.55 -2.46 16.24
CA PHE A 452 -6.71 -2.90 14.86
C PHE A 452 -5.36 -2.79 14.13
N LEU A 453 -4.80 -3.92 13.73
CA LEU A 453 -3.60 -4.02 12.89
C LEU A 453 -3.98 -3.91 11.41
N LEU A 454 -3.40 -2.94 10.70
CA LEU A 454 -3.76 -2.62 9.33
C LEU A 454 -2.50 -2.49 8.47
N SER A 455 -2.50 -3.13 7.29
CA SER A 455 -1.52 -2.71 6.28
C SER A 455 -1.97 -1.39 5.68
N THR A 456 -1.05 -0.45 5.44
CA THR A 456 -1.44 0.88 4.96
C THR A 456 -2.17 0.83 3.62
N ARG A 457 -1.83 -0.14 2.76
CA ARG A 457 -2.52 -0.40 1.49
C ARG A 457 -3.94 -0.96 1.67
N ALA A 458 -4.16 -1.89 2.61
CA ALA A 458 -5.50 -2.45 2.85
C ALA A 458 -6.39 -1.45 3.62
N GLY A 459 -5.82 -0.74 4.59
CA GLY A 459 -6.53 0.27 5.39
C GLY A 459 -6.75 1.61 4.68
N GLY A 460 -6.04 1.88 3.57
CA GLY A 460 -6.24 3.07 2.74
C GLY A 460 -7.56 3.11 1.98
N GLN A 461 -8.28 1.99 1.90
CA GLN A 461 -9.51 1.83 1.11
C GLN A 461 -10.77 2.28 1.86
N GLY A 462 -11.07 3.59 1.94
CA GLY A 462 -12.43 4.08 2.25
C GLY A 462 -13.03 3.76 3.64
N LEU A 463 -12.38 2.96 4.48
CA LEU A 463 -12.97 2.37 5.69
C LEU A 463 -13.38 3.41 6.73
N ASN A 464 -14.42 3.07 7.50
CA ASN A 464 -14.94 3.87 8.59
C ASN A 464 -14.57 3.24 9.94
N LEU A 465 -13.59 3.81 10.64
CA LEU A 465 -13.01 3.26 11.88
C LEU A 465 -13.17 4.25 13.04
N VAL A 466 -14.40 4.77 13.21
CA VAL A 466 -14.74 5.74 14.28
C VAL A 466 -14.65 5.15 15.69
N GLY A 467 -14.61 3.82 15.83
CA GLY A 467 -14.40 3.16 17.12
C GLY A 467 -12.99 3.34 17.70
N ALA A 468 -12.05 3.87 16.93
CA ALA A 468 -10.69 4.20 17.36
C ALA A 468 -10.53 5.69 17.67
N ASP A 469 -9.64 6.02 18.60
CA ASP A 469 -9.24 7.38 18.97
C ASP A 469 -7.74 7.62 18.84
N THR A 470 -6.95 6.56 18.62
CA THR A 470 -5.50 6.65 18.48
C THR A 470 -5.06 6.03 17.16
N VAL A 471 -4.11 6.67 16.48
CA VAL A 471 -3.46 6.13 15.28
C VAL A 471 -1.98 5.99 15.56
N ILE A 472 -1.40 4.83 15.26
CA ILE A 472 0.02 4.55 15.36
C ILE A 472 0.52 4.20 13.97
N LEU A 473 1.31 5.08 13.37
CA LEU A 473 2.04 4.81 12.14
C LEU A 473 3.39 4.21 12.54
N HIS A 474 3.50 2.89 12.45
CA HIS A 474 4.72 2.17 12.81
C HIS A 474 5.87 2.55 11.89
N ASP A 475 5.60 2.71 10.60
CA ASP A 475 6.55 3.15 9.59
C ASP A 475 5.96 4.18 8.64
N VAL A 476 6.84 5.01 8.07
CA VAL A 476 6.46 6.16 7.25
C VAL A 476 6.46 5.79 5.78
N ASP A 477 5.46 6.25 5.03
CA ASP A 477 5.41 6.14 3.58
C ASP A 477 6.21 7.26 2.89
N PHE A 478 6.73 6.97 1.70
CA PHE A 478 7.35 7.98 0.84
C PHE A 478 6.35 9.03 0.34
N ASN A 479 5.08 8.65 0.26
CA ASN A 479 3.97 9.53 -0.04
C ASN A 479 3.23 9.86 1.27
N PRO A 480 3.41 11.08 1.82
CA PRO A 480 2.79 11.49 3.08
C PRO A 480 1.26 11.52 3.02
N GLN A 481 0.68 11.51 1.82
CA GLN A 481 -0.75 11.54 1.62
C GLN A 481 -1.41 10.20 1.93
N ILE A 482 -0.70 9.08 1.73
CA ILE A 482 -1.15 7.75 2.13
C ILE A 482 -1.30 7.70 3.66
N ASP A 483 -0.31 8.21 4.39
CA ASP A 483 -0.38 8.27 5.85
C ASP A 483 -1.52 9.18 6.33
N ARG A 484 -1.73 10.33 5.68
CA ARG A 484 -2.85 11.23 5.99
C ARG A 484 -4.22 10.58 5.76
N GLN A 485 -4.34 9.78 4.69
CA GLN A 485 -5.56 9.00 4.43
C GLN A 485 -5.79 7.94 5.51
N ALA A 486 -4.72 7.32 6.04
CA ALA A 486 -4.82 6.37 7.15
C ALA A 486 -5.29 7.06 8.44
N GLU A 487 -4.77 8.24 8.77
CA GLU A 487 -5.24 9.04 9.92
C GLU A 487 -6.72 9.42 9.79
N ASP A 488 -7.16 9.77 8.58
CA ASP A 488 -8.52 10.18 8.27
C ASP A 488 -9.55 9.02 8.39
N ARG A 489 -9.11 7.77 8.57
CA ARG A 489 -10.00 6.61 8.80
C ARG A 489 -10.76 6.70 10.13
N CYS A 490 -10.14 7.27 11.15
CA CYS A 490 -10.77 7.54 12.45
C CYS A 490 -11.05 9.03 12.67
N HIS A 491 -10.28 9.95 12.07
CA HIS A 491 -10.52 11.41 12.13
C HIS A 491 -11.52 11.85 11.04
N ARG A 492 -12.77 11.44 11.22
CA ARG A 492 -13.88 11.71 10.28
C ARG A 492 -15.18 12.03 11.02
N LEU A 493 -16.19 12.47 10.26
CA LEU A 493 -17.53 12.70 10.79
C LEU A 493 -18.05 11.43 11.49
N GLY A 494 -18.54 11.59 12.71
CA GLY A 494 -18.92 10.48 13.61
C GLY A 494 -17.91 10.22 14.73
N GLN A 495 -16.70 10.78 14.66
CA GLN A 495 -15.73 10.72 15.75
C GLN A 495 -16.17 11.62 16.91
N THR A 496 -16.19 11.06 18.13
CA THR A 496 -16.60 11.77 19.35
C THR A 496 -15.44 12.04 20.31
N LYS A 497 -14.30 11.36 20.14
CA LYS A 497 -13.10 11.53 20.98
C LYS A 497 -12.02 12.33 20.24
N PRO A 498 -11.17 13.10 20.96
CA PRO A 498 -9.94 13.65 20.38
C PRO A 498 -9.08 12.54 19.79
N VAL A 499 -8.49 12.79 18.62
CA VAL A 499 -7.64 11.81 17.93
C VAL A 499 -6.17 12.11 18.17
N THR A 500 -5.40 11.12 18.62
CA THR A 500 -3.94 11.25 18.76
C THR A 500 -3.24 10.38 17.72
N VAL A 501 -2.34 10.97 16.95
CA VAL A 501 -1.52 10.28 15.95
C VAL A 501 -0.08 10.17 16.45
N TYR A 502 0.39 8.95 16.67
CA TYR A 502 1.80 8.64 16.93
C TYR A 502 2.48 8.19 15.64
N ARG A 503 3.59 8.84 15.29
CA ARG A 503 4.43 8.46 14.15
C ARG A 503 5.80 8.05 14.66
N LEU A 504 6.18 6.79 14.45
CA LEU A 504 7.43 6.24 14.95
C LEU A 504 8.50 6.36 13.86
N VAL A 505 9.65 6.95 14.20
CA VAL A 505 10.77 7.14 13.27
C VAL A 505 12.05 6.64 13.91
N THR A 506 12.75 5.71 13.27
CA THR A 506 14.07 5.24 13.76
C THR A 506 15.16 6.26 13.41
N GLU A 507 15.78 6.86 14.42
CA GLU A 507 16.84 7.86 14.25
C GLU A 507 18.09 7.31 13.57
N GLY A 508 18.78 8.15 12.79
CA GLY A 508 20.04 7.81 12.14
C GLY A 508 19.92 6.70 11.08
N SER A 509 18.71 6.48 10.57
CA SER A 509 18.38 5.37 9.68
C SER A 509 17.76 5.83 8.36
N VAL A 510 17.58 4.91 7.41
CA VAL A 510 16.79 5.16 6.20
C VAL A 510 15.36 5.63 6.50
N ASP A 511 14.78 5.22 7.63
CA ASP A 511 13.43 5.59 8.05
C ASP A 511 13.32 7.10 8.33
N GLN A 512 14.34 7.69 8.98
CA GLN A 512 14.40 9.13 9.21
C GLN A 512 14.53 9.92 7.90
N ASN A 513 15.33 9.41 6.94
CA ASN A 513 15.46 10.05 5.63
C ASN A 513 14.12 10.04 4.86
N ILE A 514 13.35 8.96 4.94
CA ILE A 514 12.00 8.89 4.34
C ILE A 514 11.09 9.92 5.00
N TYR A 515 11.11 10.01 6.32
CA TYR A 515 10.34 11.01 7.06
C TYR A 515 10.70 12.44 6.62
N ASP A 516 11.98 12.80 6.58
CA ASP A 516 12.42 14.13 6.18
C ASP A 516 12.01 14.47 4.74
N LEU A 517 12.09 13.50 3.83
CA LEU A 517 11.62 13.64 2.46
C LEU A 517 10.10 13.86 2.40
N SER A 518 9.33 13.10 3.19
CA SER A 518 7.88 13.24 3.28
C SER A 518 7.46 14.64 3.79
N GLN A 519 8.21 15.20 4.75
CA GLN A 519 7.95 16.55 5.27
C GLN A 519 8.24 17.64 4.23
N ARG A 520 9.28 17.47 3.42
CA ARG A 520 9.56 18.39 2.30
C ARG A 520 8.43 18.36 1.26
N LYS A 521 7.94 17.18 0.90
CA LYS A 521 6.79 17.01 0.00
C LYS A 521 5.53 17.70 0.54
N LEU A 522 5.20 17.51 1.81
CA LEU A 522 4.05 18.16 2.44
C LEU A 522 4.13 19.70 2.41
N LYS A 523 5.32 20.27 2.59
CA LYS A 523 5.52 21.73 2.52
C LYS A 523 5.26 22.26 1.11
N LEU A 524 5.72 21.54 0.09
CA LEU A 524 5.48 21.89 -1.30
C LEU A 524 3.99 21.80 -1.64
N ASP A 525 3.34 20.70 -1.24
CA ASP A 525 1.89 20.49 -1.43
C ASP A 525 1.07 21.61 -0.79
N ALA A 526 1.39 21.98 0.46
CA ALA A 526 0.71 23.06 1.17
C ALA A 526 0.88 24.40 0.45
N ALA A 527 2.10 24.74 0.02
CA ALA A 527 2.37 25.99 -0.69
C ALA A 527 1.56 26.12 -2.00
N VAL A 528 1.44 25.02 -2.75
CA VAL A 528 0.67 24.96 -4.00
C VAL A 528 -0.84 25.05 -3.72
N LEU A 529 -1.34 24.24 -2.78
CA LEU A 529 -2.77 24.06 -2.57
C LEU A 529 -3.43 25.14 -1.71
N ASP A 530 -2.71 25.79 -0.78
CA ASP A 530 -3.31 26.79 0.15
C ASP A 530 -3.84 28.04 -0.55
N GLY A 531 -3.40 28.33 -1.78
CA GLY A 531 -3.98 29.41 -2.60
C GLY A 531 -5.04 28.97 -3.61
N ILE A 532 -5.38 27.67 -3.67
CA ILE A 532 -6.45 27.12 -4.52
C ILE A 532 -7.74 26.93 -3.70
N THR A 533 -7.63 26.84 -2.37
CA THR A 533 -8.77 26.83 -1.47
C THR A 533 -9.57 28.10 -1.70
N THR A 534 -10.74 27.97 -2.34
CA THR A 534 -11.67 29.08 -2.49
C THR A 534 -12.08 29.51 -1.10
N THR A 535 -11.48 30.58 -0.58
CA THR A 535 -12.15 31.39 0.43
C THR A 535 -13.49 31.73 -0.17
N SER A 536 -14.58 31.47 0.55
CA SER A 536 -15.89 31.90 0.09
C SER A 536 -15.86 33.42 0.06
N THR A 537 -15.46 34.02 -1.06
CA THR A 537 -15.83 35.39 -1.37
C THR A 537 -17.34 35.35 -1.36
N LYS A 538 -17.93 35.98 -0.35
CA LYS A 538 -19.35 36.24 -0.25
C LYS A 538 -19.80 36.90 -1.55
N VAL A 539 -20.27 36.10 -2.51
CA VAL A 539 -21.00 36.60 -3.66
C VAL A 539 -22.42 36.80 -3.17
N GLY A 540 -22.80 38.06 -2.94
CA GLY A 540 -24.19 38.47 -2.79
C GLY A 540 -24.52 39.27 -1.54
N GLU A 541 -23.94 40.47 -1.40
CA GLU A 541 -24.57 41.56 -0.65
C GLU A 541 -24.02 42.90 -1.19
N THR A 542 -24.58 43.33 -2.33
CA THR A 542 -24.76 44.74 -2.76
C THR A 542 -25.13 44.75 -4.25
N ALA A 543 -26.43 44.64 -4.53
CA ALA A 543 -27.10 45.21 -5.70
C ALA A 543 -28.61 44.97 -5.58
N ALA A 544 -29.28 45.81 -4.79
CA ALA A 544 -30.67 46.24 -4.97
C ALA A 544 -30.86 47.53 -4.18
#